data_AF-A0A942CXH5-F1
#
_entry.id   AF-A0A942CXH5-F1
#
_cell.length_a   1.000
_cell.length_b   1.000
_cell.length_c   1.000
_cell.angle_alpha   90.00
_cell.angle_beta   90.00
_cell.angle_gamma   90.00
#
_symmetry.space_group_name_H-M   'P 1'
#
loop_
_entity.id
_entity.type
_entity.pdbx_description
1 polymer ?
#
loop_
_entity_poly.entity_id
_entity_poly.type
_entity_poly.pdbx_seq_one_letter_code
_entity_poly.pdbx_strand_id
1 'polypeptide(L)'
;MRPCEIQLERLGQLEKFVRNTKILLLVSVFAAAAVIVFGKRVLASSPEEGILRVRGIVIEDATGHPRILIGAPISNQGRKRQDEVTGLILLKNDGTDRLTIGTADYDQKNGVLQHRIANGVGVLLNDAKGNERGGFGILDNGRVTLGLDRANGEEGAFLTVEDEDDFAGLVIKNAHTCNVASFGNSKDVETRLLLRDRACNDRVRLGITDSAAPKLEVQDNQEKLVFDAFAKPHR
;
A
#
# COMPACT_ATOMS: atom_id res chain seq x y z
N MET A 1 -40.22 66.38 -63.85
CA MET A 1 -39.06 65.60 -63.32
C MET A 1 -38.48 64.79 -64.46
N ARG A 2 -37.17 64.89 -64.70
CA ARG A 2 -36.54 64.36 -65.92
C ARG A 2 -36.24 62.85 -65.76
N PRO A 3 -36.48 62.00 -66.77
CA PRO A 3 -36.24 60.55 -66.71
C PRO A 3 -34.83 60.13 -66.24
N CYS A 4 -33.84 61.00 -66.42
CA CYS A 4 -32.44 60.79 -66.04
C CYS A 4 -32.20 60.79 -64.51
N GLU A 5 -32.94 61.60 -63.75
CA GLU A 5 -32.78 61.70 -62.28
C GLU A 5 -33.28 60.43 -61.57
N ILE A 6 -34.36 59.83 -62.09
CA ILE A 6 -34.93 58.57 -61.60
C ILE A 6 -33.99 57.38 -61.85
N GLN A 7 -33.22 57.41 -62.95
CA GLN A 7 -32.27 56.35 -63.28
C GLN A 7 -31.02 56.38 -62.38
N LEU A 8 -30.52 57.57 -62.04
CA LEU A 8 -29.40 57.75 -61.10
C LEU A 8 -29.76 57.32 -59.67
N GLU A 9 -30.98 57.60 -59.23
CA GLU A 9 -31.45 57.22 -57.89
C GLU A 9 -31.61 55.69 -57.75
N ARG A 10 -32.10 55.02 -58.81
CA ARG A 10 -32.17 53.54 -58.87
C ARG A 10 -30.80 52.88 -58.90
N LEU A 11 -29.83 53.46 -59.61
CA LEU A 11 -28.45 52.98 -59.63
C LEU A 11 -27.81 53.03 -58.24
N GLY A 12 -27.98 54.14 -57.52
CA GLY A 12 -27.46 54.27 -56.14
C GLY A 12 -28.13 53.30 -55.15
N GLN A 13 -29.42 53.01 -55.33
CA GLN A 13 -30.12 51.99 -54.54
C GLN A 13 -29.64 50.57 -54.86
N LEU A 14 -29.38 50.27 -56.14
CA LEU A 14 -28.81 48.98 -56.56
C LEU A 14 -27.40 48.76 -56.00
N GLU A 15 -26.54 49.78 -56.05
CA GLU A 15 -25.18 49.68 -55.50
C GLU A 15 -25.18 49.43 -53.99
N LYS A 16 -26.08 50.09 -53.25
CA LYS A 16 -26.27 49.84 -51.82
C LYS A 16 -26.78 48.42 -51.56
N PHE A 17 -27.72 47.93 -52.36
CA PHE A 17 -28.24 46.57 -52.23
C PHE A 17 -27.15 45.54 -52.50
N VAL A 18 -26.42 45.65 -53.61
CA VAL A 18 -25.32 44.76 -53.98
C VAL A 18 -24.21 44.77 -52.91
N ARG A 19 -23.87 45.94 -52.37
CA ARG A 19 -22.88 46.07 -51.29
C ARG A 19 -23.35 45.35 -50.01
N ASN A 20 -24.60 45.54 -49.62
CA ASN A 20 -25.16 44.90 -48.43
C ASN A 20 -25.27 43.38 -48.60
N THR A 21 -25.66 42.89 -49.79
CA THR A 21 -25.71 41.46 -50.10
C THR A 21 -24.32 40.82 -50.04
N LYS A 22 -23.28 41.48 -50.57
CA LYS A 22 -21.89 40.98 -50.50
C LYS A 22 -21.40 40.89 -49.06
N ILE A 23 -21.70 41.88 -48.22
CA ILE A 23 -21.33 41.87 -46.79
C ILE A 23 -22.04 40.73 -46.07
N LEU A 24 -23.34 40.54 -46.29
CA LEU A 24 -24.11 39.45 -45.70
C LEU A 24 -23.54 38.06 -46.08
N LEU A 25 -23.11 37.90 -47.33
CA LEU A 25 -22.53 36.66 -47.83
C LEU A 25 -21.16 36.37 -47.19
N LEU A 26 -20.33 37.40 -46.99
CA LEU A 26 -19.05 37.26 -46.31
C LEU A 26 -19.24 36.91 -44.82
N VAL A 27 -20.21 37.54 -44.15
CA VAL A 27 -20.52 37.25 -42.74
C VAL A 27 -21.05 35.82 -42.59
N SER A 28 -21.92 35.35 -43.49
CA SER A 28 -22.45 33.99 -43.41
C SER A 28 -21.39 32.93 -43.65
N VAL A 29 -20.47 33.15 -44.61
CA VAL A 29 -19.31 32.28 -44.83
C VAL A 29 -18.39 32.25 -43.62
N PHE A 30 -18.12 33.41 -43.01
CA PHE A 30 -17.29 33.49 -41.81
C PHE A 30 -17.93 32.79 -40.61
N ALA A 31 -19.24 32.95 -40.42
CA ALA A 31 -20.00 32.26 -39.38
C ALA A 31 -20.00 30.74 -39.60
N ALA A 32 -20.20 30.27 -40.82
CA ALA A 32 -20.14 28.85 -41.15
C ALA A 32 -18.74 28.26 -40.91
N ALA A 33 -17.69 28.97 -41.31
CA ALA A 33 -16.31 28.58 -41.03
C ALA A 33 -16.02 28.52 -39.52
N ALA A 34 -16.49 29.51 -38.76
CA ALA A 34 -16.36 29.52 -37.30
C ALA A 34 -17.06 28.31 -36.66
N VAL A 35 -18.29 27.97 -37.09
CA VAL A 35 -19.03 26.80 -36.61
C VAL A 35 -18.29 25.49 -36.93
N ILE A 36 -17.71 25.36 -38.12
CA ILE A 36 -16.95 24.16 -38.50
C ILE A 36 -15.67 24.03 -37.66
N VAL A 37 -14.94 25.14 -37.44
CA VAL A 37 -13.73 25.14 -36.61
C VAL A 37 -14.05 24.85 -35.14
N PHE A 38 -15.13 25.44 -34.61
CA PHE A 38 -15.58 25.21 -33.24
C PHE A 38 -16.11 23.78 -33.05
N GLY A 39 -16.91 23.28 -33.99
CA GLY A 39 -17.45 21.92 -33.98
C GLY A 39 -16.35 20.86 -33.99
N LYS A 40 -15.30 21.05 -34.78
CA LYS A 40 -14.12 20.15 -34.78
C LYS A 40 -13.39 20.13 -33.43
N ARG A 41 -13.33 21.25 -32.70
CA ARG A 41 -12.73 21.28 -31.36
C ARG A 41 -13.57 20.58 -30.30
N VAL A 42 -14.89 20.66 -30.38
CA VAL A 42 -15.80 19.97 -29.45
C VAL A 42 -15.81 18.46 -29.69
N LEU A 43 -15.77 18.04 -30.95
CA LEU A 43 -15.81 16.62 -31.36
C LEU A 43 -14.43 15.92 -31.30
N ALA A 44 -13.32 16.66 -31.20
CA ALA A 44 -11.97 16.08 -31.07
C ALA A 44 -11.66 15.50 -29.67
N SER A 45 -12.65 15.45 -28.78
CA SER A 45 -12.52 14.79 -27.48
C SER A 45 -12.88 13.31 -27.60
N SER A 46 -12.12 12.55 -28.38
CA SER A 46 -12.17 11.09 -28.24
C SER A 46 -11.35 10.75 -26.98
N PRO A 47 -11.94 10.12 -25.94
CA PRO A 47 -11.16 9.66 -24.81
C PRO A 47 -10.28 8.53 -25.33
N GLU A 48 -9.01 8.84 -25.62
CA GLU A 48 -7.98 7.81 -25.70
C GLU A 48 -8.08 6.93 -24.45
N GLU A 49 -7.95 5.62 -24.61
CA GLU A 49 -8.04 4.60 -23.58
C GLU A 49 -7.14 4.92 -22.35
N GLY A 50 -7.71 5.70 -21.44
CA GLY A 50 -8.00 5.32 -20.05
C GLY A 50 -6.90 5.44 -19.00
N ILE A 51 -5.67 5.83 -19.33
CA ILE A 51 -4.63 5.99 -18.31
C ILE A 51 -4.77 7.33 -17.59
N LEU A 52 -5.35 7.30 -16.37
CA LEU A 52 -5.34 8.44 -15.46
C LEU A 52 -3.95 8.58 -14.81
N ARG A 53 -3.15 9.55 -15.28
CA ARG A 53 -1.85 9.90 -14.67
C ARG A 53 -2.04 10.92 -13.56
N VAL A 54 -1.92 10.48 -12.32
CA VAL A 54 -2.02 11.32 -11.12
C VAL A 54 -0.88 11.02 -10.16
N ARG A 55 -0.49 12.00 -9.34
CA ARG A 55 0.51 11.81 -8.27
C ARG A 55 -0.08 11.30 -6.97
N GLY A 56 -1.36 11.58 -6.74
CA GLY A 56 -2.07 11.12 -5.58
C GLY A 56 -3.58 11.19 -5.75
N ILE A 57 -4.27 10.36 -4.98
CA ILE A 57 -5.72 10.29 -4.89
C ILE A 57 -6.07 10.41 -3.41
N VAL A 58 -6.98 11.33 -3.09
CA VAL A 58 -7.54 11.51 -1.75
C VAL A 58 -9.05 11.25 -1.84
N ILE A 59 -9.53 10.29 -1.06
CA ILE A 59 -10.95 9.99 -0.94
C ILE A 59 -11.41 10.53 0.40
N GLU A 60 -12.32 11.50 0.37
CA GLU A 60 -12.94 12.11 1.54
C GLU A 60 -14.31 11.48 1.83
N ASP A 61 -14.75 11.53 3.09
CA ASP A 61 -16.13 11.19 3.44
C ASP A 61 -17.10 12.35 3.18
N ALA A 62 -18.39 12.13 3.49
CA ALA A 62 -19.45 13.12 3.30
C ALA A 62 -19.25 14.42 4.09
N THR A 63 -18.34 14.44 5.07
CA THR A 63 -17.99 15.62 5.88
C THR A 63 -16.70 16.30 5.44
N GLY A 64 -16.06 15.81 4.35
CA GLY A 64 -14.82 16.36 3.81
C GLY A 64 -13.56 15.88 4.53
N HIS A 65 -13.65 14.82 5.34
CA HIS A 65 -12.46 14.27 6.01
C HIS A 65 -11.81 13.17 5.16
N PRO A 66 -10.48 13.19 4.95
CA PRO A 66 -9.79 12.12 4.24
C PRO A 66 -9.95 10.74 4.89
N ARG A 67 -10.19 9.70 4.09
CA ARG A 67 -10.37 8.30 4.51
C ARG A 67 -9.45 7.33 3.80
N ILE A 68 -9.15 7.57 2.53
CA ILE A 68 -8.22 6.76 1.75
C ILE A 68 -7.26 7.71 1.06
N LEU A 69 -5.97 7.48 1.25
CA LEU A 69 -4.90 8.21 0.60
C LEU A 69 -4.12 7.25 -0.29
N ILE A 70 -3.82 7.63 -1.53
CA ILE A 70 -2.96 6.88 -2.45
C ILE A 70 -1.95 7.86 -3.03
N GLY A 71 -0.66 7.50 -3.11
CA GLY A 71 0.35 8.37 -3.70
C GLY A 71 1.78 7.83 -3.64
N ALA A 72 2.67 8.53 -4.33
CA ALA A 72 4.11 8.29 -4.37
C ALA A 72 4.87 9.64 -4.45
N PRO A 73 5.06 10.35 -3.33
CA PRO A 73 4.64 10.01 -1.97
C PRO A 73 3.15 10.32 -1.70
N ILE A 74 2.61 9.74 -0.62
CA ILE A 74 1.29 10.04 -0.09
C ILE A 74 1.27 11.46 0.53
N SER A 75 0.19 12.20 0.28
CA SER A 75 -0.05 13.49 0.97
C SER A 75 -0.33 13.27 2.46
N ASN A 76 0.36 14.01 3.33
CA ASN A 76 0.08 13.99 4.77
C ASN A 76 -1.14 14.84 5.20
N GLN A 77 -1.88 15.42 4.24
CA GLN A 77 -3.07 16.22 4.56
C GLN A 77 -4.14 15.37 5.27
N GLY A 78 -4.49 15.78 6.49
CA GLY A 78 -5.46 15.05 7.32
C GLY A 78 -4.90 13.81 8.03
N ARG A 79 -3.61 13.51 7.87
CA ARG A 79 -2.88 12.42 8.55
C ARG A 79 -2.18 12.95 9.80
N LYS A 80 -2.22 12.20 10.91
CA LYS A 80 -1.48 12.55 12.14
C LYS A 80 0.02 12.37 11.97
N ARG A 81 0.42 11.25 11.38
CA ARG A 81 1.80 10.93 11.02
C ARG A 81 2.32 11.86 9.92
N GLN A 82 3.60 12.21 9.99
CA GLN A 82 4.26 13.16 9.09
C GLN A 82 5.44 12.55 8.31
N ASP A 83 5.74 11.27 8.53
CA ASP A 83 6.71 10.51 7.73
C ASP A 83 6.22 10.32 6.28
N GLU A 84 7.16 10.16 5.37
CA GLU A 84 6.89 9.88 3.97
C GLU A 84 6.53 8.40 3.77
N VAL A 85 5.49 8.14 2.97
CA VAL A 85 5.01 6.79 2.64
C VAL A 85 4.66 6.77 1.15
N THR A 86 5.01 5.69 0.44
CA THR A 86 4.51 5.45 -0.92
C THR A 86 3.56 4.26 -0.90
N GLY A 87 2.37 4.43 -1.46
CA GLY A 87 1.36 3.37 -1.53
C GLY A 87 -0.04 3.87 -1.20
N LEU A 88 -0.72 3.19 -0.28
CA LEU A 88 -2.10 3.42 0.12
C LEU A 88 -2.26 3.41 1.65
N ILE A 89 -3.02 4.35 2.20
CA ILE A 89 -3.35 4.42 3.63
C ILE A 89 -4.87 4.52 3.82
N LEU A 90 -5.43 3.74 4.74
CA LEU A 90 -6.77 3.98 5.29
C LEU A 90 -6.66 4.73 6.61
N LEU A 91 -7.41 5.82 6.72
CA LEU A 91 -7.45 6.68 7.89
C LEU A 91 -8.71 6.44 8.72
N LYS A 92 -8.55 6.56 10.04
CA LYS A 92 -9.64 6.81 10.97
C LYS A 92 -10.09 8.27 10.87
N ASN A 93 -11.27 8.57 11.41
CA ASN A 93 -11.85 9.92 11.46
C ASN A 93 -10.93 11.02 12.01
N ASP A 94 -10.03 10.67 12.93
CA ASP A 94 -9.08 11.60 13.54
C ASP A 94 -7.74 11.70 12.81
N GLY A 95 -7.61 11.10 11.61
CA GLY A 95 -6.36 11.10 10.85
C GLY A 95 -5.34 10.05 11.28
N THR A 96 -5.74 9.10 12.13
CA THR A 96 -4.87 7.98 12.53
C THR A 96 -4.82 6.92 11.42
N ASP A 97 -3.63 6.51 11.02
CA ASP A 97 -3.43 5.39 10.09
C ASP A 97 -3.99 4.10 10.68
N ARG A 98 -4.83 3.38 9.93
CA ARG A 98 -5.45 2.10 10.33
C ARG A 98 -4.91 0.92 9.54
N LEU A 99 -4.61 1.15 8.27
CA LEU A 99 -4.01 0.22 7.34
C LEU A 99 -3.05 1.01 6.46
N THR A 100 -1.84 0.49 6.27
CA THR A 100 -0.89 1.01 5.29
C THR A 100 -0.51 -0.12 4.35
N ILE A 101 -0.52 0.12 3.04
CA ILE A 101 -0.05 -0.80 2.01
C ILE A 101 0.99 -0.07 1.19
N GLY A 102 2.21 -0.58 1.11
CA GLY A 102 3.29 0.04 0.34
C GLY A 102 4.62 0.03 1.07
N THR A 103 5.46 1.03 0.81
CA THR A 103 6.75 1.21 1.47
C THR A 103 6.56 2.01 2.76
N ALA A 104 7.08 1.51 3.86
CA ALA A 104 6.96 2.17 5.16
C ALA A 104 8.25 1.97 5.97
N ASP A 105 9.08 3.01 6.01
CA ASP A 105 10.38 2.98 6.70
C ASP A 105 10.22 2.96 8.23
N TYR A 106 9.03 3.33 8.71
CA TYR A 106 8.74 3.46 10.13
C TYR A 106 7.54 2.63 10.59
N ASP A 107 7.74 1.86 11.66
CA ASP A 107 6.69 1.36 12.53
C ASP A 107 6.34 2.39 13.61
N GLN A 108 5.10 2.37 14.11
CA GLN A 108 4.71 3.21 15.25
C GLN A 108 4.49 2.31 16.47
N LYS A 109 5.27 2.53 17.53
CA LYS A 109 5.15 1.81 18.79
C LYS A 109 5.01 2.79 19.94
N ASN A 110 3.93 2.65 20.71
CA ASN A 110 3.60 3.54 21.83
C ASN A 110 3.60 5.04 21.46
N GLY A 111 3.12 5.37 20.26
CA GLY A 111 3.07 6.73 19.73
C GLY A 111 4.39 7.26 19.16
N VAL A 112 5.45 6.45 19.16
CA VAL A 112 6.78 6.83 18.65
C VAL A 112 7.06 6.09 17.36
N LEU A 113 7.56 6.83 16.35
CA LEU A 113 8.05 6.23 15.11
C LEU A 113 9.44 5.63 15.32
N GLN A 114 9.63 4.39 14.90
CA GLN A 114 10.91 3.68 14.96
C GLN A 114 11.28 3.22 13.55
N HIS A 115 12.58 3.13 13.27
CA HIS A 115 13.03 2.63 11.98
C HIS A 115 12.90 1.10 11.93
N ARG A 116 12.41 0.58 10.81
CA ARG A 116 12.45 -0.86 10.55
C ARG A 116 13.89 -1.37 10.44
N ILE A 117 14.06 -2.66 10.74
CA ILE A 117 15.34 -3.37 10.61
C ILE A 117 15.87 -3.37 9.16
N ALA A 118 14.97 -3.24 8.19
CA ALA A 118 15.25 -3.15 6.77
C ALA A 118 14.07 -2.44 6.08
N ASN A 119 14.34 -1.85 4.92
CA ASN A 119 13.30 -1.36 4.02
C ASN A 119 12.49 -2.53 3.46
N GLY A 120 11.32 -2.23 2.89
CA GLY A 120 10.51 -3.25 2.25
C GLY A 120 9.16 -2.73 1.79
N VAL A 121 8.35 -3.67 1.30
CA VAL A 121 6.97 -3.43 0.88
C VAL A 121 6.04 -4.39 1.61
N GLY A 122 4.91 -3.89 2.07
CA GLY A 122 3.97 -4.73 2.81
C GLY A 122 2.66 -4.06 3.17
N VAL A 123 1.97 -4.71 4.09
CA VAL A 123 0.72 -4.33 4.71
C VAL A 123 0.96 -4.17 6.20
N LEU A 124 0.60 -3.03 6.77
CA LEU A 124 0.70 -2.75 8.20
C LEU A 124 -0.69 -2.55 8.78
N LEU A 125 -0.96 -3.18 9.91
CA LEU A 125 -2.21 -3.08 10.65
C LEU A 125 -1.99 -2.25 11.91
N ASN A 126 -2.79 -1.21 12.12
CA ASN A 126 -2.60 -0.30 13.26
C ASN A 126 -3.80 -0.31 14.22
N ASP A 127 -3.54 -0.09 15.51
CA ASP A 127 -4.54 0.05 16.56
C ASP A 127 -5.24 1.43 16.53
N ALA A 128 -6.17 1.66 17.46
CA ALA A 128 -6.99 2.88 17.46
C ALA A 128 -6.21 4.17 17.76
N LYS A 129 -4.96 4.02 18.22
CA LYS A 129 -3.98 5.06 18.52
C LYS A 129 -2.91 5.17 17.41
N GLY A 130 -2.96 4.30 16.40
CA GLY A 130 -2.04 4.28 15.28
C GLY A 130 -0.79 3.42 15.51
N ASN A 131 -0.73 2.67 16.62
CA ASN A 131 0.41 1.78 16.86
C ASN A 131 0.28 0.50 16.04
N GLU A 132 1.39 0.01 15.50
CA GLU A 132 1.44 -1.24 14.74
C GLU A 132 0.98 -2.42 15.61
N ARG A 133 0.19 -3.29 15.01
CA ARG A 133 -0.36 -4.53 15.58
C ARG A 133 0.07 -5.75 14.77
N GLY A 134 1.09 -5.58 13.94
CA GLY A 134 1.58 -6.55 12.99
C GLY A 134 1.31 -6.14 11.55
N GLY A 135 1.58 -7.08 10.65
CA GLY A 135 1.56 -6.85 9.23
C GLY A 135 2.06 -8.06 8.44
N PHE A 136 2.12 -7.90 7.13
CA PHE A 136 2.73 -8.84 6.21
C PHE A 136 3.60 -8.08 5.23
N GLY A 137 4.84 -8.51 5.00
CA GLY A 137 5.72 -7.80 4.08
C GLY A 137 6.92 -8.62 3.63
N ILE A 138 7.53 -8.10 2.58
CA ILE A 138 8.82 -8.55 2.06
C ILE A 138 9.81 -7.42 2.36
N LEU A 139 10.89 -7.76 3.04
CA LEU A 139 11.97 -6.85 3.37
C LEU A 139 13.12 -7.03 2.37
N ASP A 140 13.84 -5.94 2.10
CA ASP A 140 14.94 -5.91 1.12
C ASP A 140 16.13 -6.79 1.53
N ASN A 141 16.18 -7.25 2.79
CA ASN A 141 17.16 -8.21 3.29
C ASN A 141 16.77 -9.68 3.04
N GLY A 142 15.72 -9.95 2.24
CA GLY A 142 15.28 -11.30 1.88
C GLY A 142 14.28 -11.94 2.85
N ARG A 143 13.82 -11.19 3.87
CA ARG A 143 12.82 -11.70 4.82
C ARG A 143 11.39 -11.49 4.31
N VAL A 144 10.61 -12.56 4.27
CA VAL A 144 9.16 -12.51 4.08
C VAL A 144 8.50 -12.83 5.41
N THR A 145 7.76 -11.89 5.99
CA THR A 145 7.20 -12.04 7.34
C THR A 145 5.72 -11.71 7.40
N LEU A 146 4.98 -12.47 8.19
CA LEU A 146 3.68 -12.11 8.74
C LEU A 146 3.83 -12.03 10.25
N GLY A 147 3.83 -10.82 10.80
CA GLY A 147 3.96 -10.55 12.24
C GLY A 147 2.62 -10.18 12.87
N LEU A 148 2.44 -10.55 14.14
CA LEU A 148 1.30 -10.19 14.97
C LEU A 148 1.79 -9.63 16.31
N ASP A 149 1.57 -8.33 16.52
CA ASP A 149 2.08 -7.65 17.71
C ASP A 149 1.05 -7.57 18.83
N ARG A 150 1.57 -7.57 20.05
CA ARG A 150 0.80 -7.31 21.28
C ARG A 150 0.43 -5.83 21.38
N ALA A 151 -0.52 -5.53 22.25
CA ALA A 151 -0.98 -4.16 22.47
C ALA A 151 0.12 -3.22 23.01
N ASN A 152 1.19 -3.77 23.61
CA ASN A 152 2.36 -3.02 24.06
C ASN A 152 3.41 -2.81 22.95
N GLY A 153 3.15 -3.30 21.73
CA GLY A 153 4.04 -3.23 20.58
C GLY A 153 5.17 -4.25 20.56
N GLU A 154 5.13 -5.28 21.43
CA GLU A 154 6.05 -6.42 21.31
C GLU A 154 5.50 -7.46 20.35
N GLU A 155 6.36 -8.03 19.51
CA GLU A 155 5.97 -9.11 18.59
C GLU A 155 5.50 -10.34 19.38
N GLY A 156 4.29 -10.79 19.07
CA GLY A 156 3.62 -11.86 19.79
C GLY A 156 3.76 -13.22 19.11
N ALA A 157 3.65 -13.23 17.80
CA ALA A 157 3.89 -14.38 16.95
C ALA A 157 4.23 -13.90 15.54
N PHE A 158 5.02 -14.68 14.81
CA PHE A 158 5.32 -14.39 13.42
C PHE A 158 5.52 -15.69 12.62
N LEU A 159 5.12 -15.65 11.35
CA LEU A 159 5.44 -16.63 10.33
C LEU A 159 6.43 -15.99 9.38
N THR A 160 7.59 -16.62 9.15
CA THR A 160 8.66 -16.01 8.37
C THR A 160 9.35 -17.01 7.45
N VAL A 161 9.91 -16.50 6.37
CA VAL A 161 10.94 -17.13 5.55
C VAL A 161 12.10 -16.14 5.47
N GLU A 162 13.31 -16.58 5.80
CA GLU A 162 14.50 -15.72 5.91
C GLU A 162 15.70 -16.33 5.19
N ASP A 163 16.24 -15.61 4.20
CA ASP A 163 17.35 -16.09 3.36
C ASP A 163 18.69 -16.24 4.14
N GLU A 164 18.93 -15.37 5.12
CA GLU A 164 20.20 -15.32 5.85
C GLU A 164 20.47 -16.61 6.65
N ASP A 165 19.47 -17.12 7.36
CA ASP A 165 19.55 -18.34 8.18
C ASP A 165 18.82 -19.55 7.56
N ASP A 166 18.27 -19.39 6.34
CA ASP A 166 17.34 -20.32 5.66
C ASP A 166 16.17 -20.74 6.57
N PHE A 167 15.81 -19.84 7.50
CA PHE A 167 14.76 -20.15 8.46
C PHE A 167 13.40 -19.99 7.79
N ALA A 168 12.61 -21.06 7.80
CA ALA A 168 11.20 -21.01 7.42
C ALA A 168 10.36 -21.59 8.57
N GLY A 169 9.47 -20.79 9.15
CA GLY A 169 8.71 -21.27 10.29
C GLY A 169 7.80 -20.28 10.99
N LEU A 170 7.06 -20.82 11.95
CA LEU A 170 6.20 -20.12 12.89
C LEU A 170 6.93 -20.01 14.24
N VAL A 171 6.91 -18.81 14.82
CA VAL A 171 7.47 -18.53 16.14
C VAL A 171 6.43 -17.81 16.99
N ILE A 172 6.31 -18.20 18.25
CA ILE A 172 5.46 -17.57 19.26
C ILE A 172 6.35 -17.09 20.39
N LYS A 173 6.21 -15.82 20.77
CA LYS A 173 6.97 -15.17 21.84
C LYS A 173 6.14 -14.98 23.10
N ASN A 174 6.75 -14.98 24.28
CA ASN A 174 6.07 -14.53 25.50
C ASN A 174 6.05 -12.99 25.59
N ALA A 175 5.50 -12.44 26.67
CA ALA A 175 5.47 -10.98 26.89
C ALA A 175 6.86 -10.36 27.14
N HIS A 176 7.87 -11.19 27.43
CA HIS A 176 9.27 -10.81 27.63
C HIS A 176 10.12 -11.18 26.41
N THR A 177 9.49 -11.18 25.22
CA THR A 177 10.10 -11.37 23.87
C THR A 177 10.82 -12.68 23.61
N CYS A 178 10.76 -13.63 24.54
CA CYS A 178 11.37 -14.93 24.40
C CYS A 178 10.50 -15.90 23.61
N ASN A 179 11.12 -16.63 22.67
CA ASN A 179 10.45 -17.65 21.87
C ASN A 179 10.02 -18.82 22.76
N VAL A 180 8.71 -18.97 22.98
CA VAL A 180 8.13 -20.05 23.81
C VAL A 180 7.66 -21.24 22.99
N ALA A 181 7.37 -21.02 21.71
CA ALA A 181 7.13 -22.10 20.77
C ALA A 181 7.73 -21.72 19.42
N SER A 182 8.36 -22.67 18.73
CA SER A 182 8.75 -22.49 17.35
C SER A 182 8.59 -23.79 16.57
N PHE A 183 8.07 -23.69 15.35
CA PHE A 183 7.98 -24.78 14.40
C PHE A 183 8.57 -24.33 13.07
N GLY A 184 9.55 -25.06 12.53
CA GLY A 184 10.17 -24.68 11.27
C GLY A 184 11.48 -25.42 10.99
N ASN A 185 12.14 -25.00 9.92
CA ASN A 185 13.43 -25.49 9.45
C ASN A 185 14.43 -24.33 9.30
N SER A 186 15.73 -24.61 9.39
CA SER A 186 16.86 -23.70 9.11
C SER A 186 18.08 -24.47 8.62
N LYS A 187 19.14 -23.75 8.21
CA LYS A 187 20.45 -24.36 7.83
C LYS A 187 21.01 -25.26 8.92
N ASP A 188 20.88 -24.82 10.19
CA ASP A 188 21.42 -25.53 11.35
C ASP A 188 20.46 -26.60 11.90
N VAL A 189 19.17 -26.52 11.57
CA VAL A 189 18.16 -27.46 12.05
C VAL A 189 17.17 -27.79 10.94
N GLU A 190 17.32 -28.96 10.33
CA GLU A 190 16.47 -29.36 9.20
C GLU A 190 14.97 -29.26 9.48
N THR A 191 14.47 -29.71 10.63
CA THR A 191 13.07 -29.48 11.03
C THR A 191 12.93 -29.63 12.53
N ARG A 192 12.27 -28.69 13.20
CA ARG A 192 11.98 -28.77 14.64
C ARG A 192 10.62 -28.19 15.03
N LEU A 193 10.03 -28.80 16.05
CA LEU A 193 9.11 -28.21 17.01
C LEU A 193 9.86 -28.05 18.33
N LEU A 194 9.91 -26.83 18.85
CA LEU A 194 10.51 -26.51 20.15
C LEU A 194 9.46 -25.84 21.03
N LEU A 195 9.35 -26.29 22.28
CA LEU A 195 8.58 -25.65 23.35
C LEU A 195 9.53 -25.27 24.50
N ARG A 196 9.42 -24.03 24.97
CA ARG A 196 10.18 -23.50 26.11
C ARG A 196 9.26 -23.09 27.25
N ASP A 197 9.79 -23.09 28.46
CA ASP A 197 9.06 -22.54 29.61
C ASP A 197 9.12 -21.01 29.67
N ARG A 198 8.54 -20.43 30.73
CA ARG A 198 8.52 -18.97 30.94
C ARG A 198 9.90 -18.38 31.22
N ALA A 199 10.86 -19.19 31.68
CA ALA A 199 12.24 -18.82 31.91
C ALA A 199 13.11 -19.01 30.65
N CYS A 200 12.50 -19.37 29.51
CA CYS A 200 13.16 -19.56 28.22
C CYS A 200 14.06 -20.77 28.13
N ASN A 201 13.84 -21.75 29.00
CA ASN A 201 14.56 -23.00 28.97
C ASN A 201 13.81 -24.00 28.09
N ASP A 202 14.54 -24.78 27.29
CA ASP A 202 13.97 -25.83 26.46
C ASP A 202 13.26 -26.88 27.32
N ARG A 203 12.05 -27.30 26.92
CA ARG A 203 11.27 -28.31 27.66
C ARG A 203 10.86 -29.48 26.80
N VAL A 204 10.47 -29.22 25.56
CA VAL A 204 10.12 -30.26 24.60
C VAL A 204 10.76 -29.92 23.27
N ARG A 205 11.51 -30.87 22.71
CA ARG A 205 12.07 -30.79 21.38
C ARG A 205 11.66 -32.01 20.59
N LEU A 206 10.97 -31.78 19.47
CA LEU A 206 10.72 -32.79 18.46
C LEU A 206 11.41 -32.32 17.18
N GLY A 207 12.23 -33.14 16.55
CA GLY A 207 12.88 -32.70 15.33
C GLY A 207 13.74 -33.76 14.67
N ILE A 208 14.25 -33.38 13.51
CA ILE A 208 15.16 -34.16 12.69
C ILE A 208 16.37 -33.26 12.39
N THR A 209 17.55 -33.84 12.45
CA THR A 209 18.80 -33.20 12.03
C THR A 209 19.46 -34.19 11.08
N ASP A 210 19.51 -33.86 9.79
CA ASP A 210 20.00 -34.70 8.70
C ASP A 210 19.21 -36.02 8.48
N SER A 211 19.81 -36.97 7.76
CA SER A 211 19.38 -38.38 7.69
C SER A 211 19.45 -39.13 9.04
N ALA A 212 19.68 -38.42 10.16
CA ALA A 212 19.74 -39.03 11.48
C ALA A 212 18.35 -39.42 11.98
N ALA A 213 18.33 -40.25 13.03
CA ALA A 213 17.09 -40.65 13.66
C ALA A 213 16.33 -39.42 14.21
N PRO A 214 14.99 -39.41 14.13
CA PRO A 214 14.19 -38.37 14.76
C PRO A 214 14.47 -38.31 16.26
N LYS A 215 14.25 -37.15 16.86
CA LYS A 215 14.36 -36.91 18.30
C LYS A 215 13.04 -36.45 18.89
N LEU A 216 12.71 -36.95 20.07
CA LEU A 216 11.63 -36.45 20.92
C LEU A 216 12.16 -36.40 22.35
N GLU A 217 12.69 -35.24 22.73
CA GLU A 217 13.34 -34.99 24.02
C GLU A 217 12.40 -34.19 24.93
N VAL A 218 12.30 -34.59 26.20
CA VAL A 218 11.68 -33.80 27.27
C VAL A 218 12.71 -33.56 28.36
N GLN A 219 12.81 -32.30 28.80
CA GLN A 219 13.72 -31.86 29.85
C GLN A 219 12.95 -31.35 31.07
N ASP A 220 13.50 -31.57 32.27
CA ASP A 220 12.96 -31.02 33.51
C ASP A 220 13.34 -29.55 33.74
N ASN A 221 12.97 -29.01 34.90
CA ASN A 221 13.25 -27.61 35.25
C ASN A 221 14.75 -27.30 35.44
N GLN A 222 15.60 -28.31 35.58
CA GLN A 222 17.06 -28.21 35.67
C GLN A 222 17.73 -28.50 34.31
N GLU A 223 16.95 -28.56 33.23
CA GLU A 223 17.40 -28.90 31.86
C GLU A 223 17.96 -30.33 31.74
N LYS A 224 17.66 -31.19 32.71
CA LYS A 224 18.05 -32.59 32.65
C LYS A 224 17.09 -33.35 31.74
N LEU A 225 17.63 -34.14 30.81
CA LEU A 225 16.85 -35.05 29.98
C LEU A 225 16.11 -36.06 30.86
N VAL A 226 14.78 -36.06 30.79
CA VAL A 226 13.91 -37.00 31.54
C VAL A 226 13.22 -38.02 30.63
N PHE A 227 13.12 -37.73 29.33
CA PHE A 227 12.56 -38.65 28.35
C PHE A 227 13.16 -38.41 26.97
N ASP A 228 13.52 -39.50 26.29
CA ASP A 228 13.87 -39.53 24.87
C ASP A 228 13.21 -40.76 24.24
N ALA A 229 12.27 -40.54 23.32
CA ALA A 229 11.52 -41.62 22.68
C ALA A 229 12.36 -42.49 21.73
N PHE A 230 13.52 -41.99 21.28
CA PHE A 230 14.35 -42.63 20.26
C PHE A 230 15.74 -43.01 20.78
N ALA A 231 16.03 -42.76 22.06
CA ALA A 231 17.22 -43.28 22.71
C ALA A 231 17.25 -44.82 22.62
N LYS A 232 18.39 -45.38 22.21
CA LYS A 232 18.58 -46.83 22.23
C LYS A 232 18.44 -47.31 23.69
N PRO A 233 17.64 -48.36 23.98
CA PRO A 233 17.60 -48.90 25.33
C PRO A 233 19.00 -49.39 25.70
N HIS A 234 19.49 -48.98 26.88
CA HIS A 234 20.68 -49.58 27.47
C HIS A 234 20.43 -51.08 27.62
N ARG A 235 21.07 -51.88 26.78
CA ARG A 235 21.15 -53.34 26.92
C ARG A 235 22.28 -53.71 27.85
#